data_AF-A0A1H7AY96-F1
#
_entry.id   AF-A0A1H7AY96-F1
#
_cell.length_a   1.000
_cell.length_b   1.000
_cell.length_c   1.000
_cell.angle_alpha   90.00
_cell.angle_beta   90.00
_cell.angle_gamma   90.00
#
_symmetry.space_group_name_H-M   'P 1'
#
loop_
_entity.id
_entity.type
_entity.pdbx_description
1 polymer ?
#
loop_
_entity_poly.entity_id
_entity_poly.type
_entity_poly.pdbx_seq_one_letter_code
_entity_poly.pdbx_strand_id
1 'polypeptide(L)'
;MSRAGILRVALAAAAVIVPAHAADKRYPVDSIKQIDIVDPSSGSAWENKNFLDCADVVLTEDDVRYALRHMRKVSKKSYFSEDAQRTGCSGGASVTFKNGKTIVVGIEPTGRINVFESTAKLDPIAGTESFYDCEPCNTRKMALLKDALERATDRRLRSARPVD
;
A
#
# COMPACT_ATOMS: atom_id res chain seq x y z
N MET A 1 55.36 -19.75 34.58
CA MET A 1 54.48 -18.67 34.06
C MET A 1 54.19 -18.93 32.59
N SER A 2 52.94 -19.25 32.25
CA SER A 2 52.33 -18.88 30.97
C SER A 2 50.83 -19.10 31.06
N ARG A 3 50.10 -17.98 31.06
CA ARG A 3 48.65 -17.89 30.96
C ARG A 3 48.29 -18.04 29.49
N ALA A 4 47.34 -18.92 29.17
CA ALA A 4 46.60 -18.85 27.90
C ALA A 4 45.14 -19.14 28.22
N GLY A 5 44.40 -18.06 28.48
CA GLY A 5 42.95 -18.12 28.64
C GLY A 5 42.31 -18.39 27.28
N ILE A 6 41.46 -19.42 27.22
CA ILE A 6 40.67 -19.73 26.04
C ILE A 6 39.40 -18.85 26.11
N LEU A 7 39.40 -17.75 25.37
CA LEU A 7 38.21 -16.94 25.13
C LEU A 7 37.27 -17.73 24.22
N ARG A 8 36.14 -18.23 24.76
CA ARG A 8 35.04 -18.77 23.94
C ARG A 8 34.21 -17.59 23.41
N VAL A 9 34.37 -17.28 22.14
CA VAL A 9 33.47 -16.37 21.42
C VAL A 9 32.16 -17.10 21.17
N ALA A 10 31.11 -16.74 21.91
CA ALA A 10 29.75 -17.19 21.63
C ALA A 10 29.21 -16.37 20.45
N LEU A 11 29.07 -17.02 19.29
CA LEU A 11 28.44 -16.44 18.11
C LEU A 11 26.91 -16.48 18.32
N ALA A 12 26.33 -15.41 18.86
CA ALA A 12 24.89 -15.28 18.95
C ALA A 12 24.32 -15.04 17.54
N ALA A 13 23.75 -16.06 16.93
CA ALA A 13 22.96 -15.92 15.72
C ALA A 13 21.71 -15.10 16.05
N ALA A 14 21.72 -13.81 15.69
CA ALA A 14 20.53 -12.99 15.71
C ALA A 14 19.56 -13.54 14.65
N ALA A 15 18.57 -14.32 15.08
CA ALA A 15 17.43 -14.65 14.23
C ALA A 15 16.71 -13.34 13.92
N VAL A 16 16.90 -12.82 12.72
CA VAL A 16 16.07 -11.74 12.19
C VAL A 16 14.68 -12.35 12.03
N ILE A 17 13.81 -12.10 13.01
CA ILE A 17 12.39 -12.40 12.90
C ILE A 17 11.86 -11.40 11.89
N VAL A 18 11.91 -11.74 10.60
CA VAL A 18 11.18 -10.98 9.58
C VAL A 18 9.71 -11.13 9.96
N PRO A 19 8.99 -10.04 10.25
CA PRO A 19 7.56 -10.16 10.50
C PRO A 19 6.96 -10.74 9.23
N ALA A 20 6.45 -11.97 9.31
CA ALA A 20 5.67 -12.55 8.24
C ALA A 20 4.49 -11.60 8.00
N HIS A 21 4.56 -10.80 6.93
CA HIS A 21 3.53 -9.86 6.54
C HIS A 21 2.21 -10.63 6.40
N ALA A 22 1.34 -10.49 7.40
CA ALA A 22 0.26 -11.43 7.59
C ALA A 22 -0.94 -11.06 6.72
N ALA A 23 -1.02 -11.67 5.53
CA ALA A 23 -2.18 -11.62 4.65
C ALA A 23 -3.48 -11.96 5.40
N ASP A 24 -4.56 -11.22 5.14
CA ASP A 24 -5.89 -11.56 5.67
C ASP A 24 -6.45 -12.78 4.93
N LYS A 25 -6.64 -13.87 5.68
CA LYS A 25 -7.14 -15.15 5.14
C LYS A 25 -8.52 -15.05 4.49
N ARG A 26 -9.30 -13.99 4.78
CA ARG A 26 -10.58 -13.73 4.13
C ARG A 26 -10.44 -13.44 2.64
N TYR A 27 -9.27 -12.96 2.20
CA TYR A 27 -9.03 -12.48 0.84
C TYR A 27 -7.78 -13.14 0.22
N PRO A 28 -7.80 -14.47 0.03
CA PRO A 28 -6.59 -15.18 -0.38
C PRO A 28 -6.31 -14.99 -1.88
N VAL A 29 -5.06 -14.62 -2.20
CA VAL A 29 -4.62 -14.16 -3.54
C VAL A 29 -4.76 -15.25 -4.61
N ASP A 30 -4.56 -16.51 -4.24
CA ASP A 30 -4.71 -17.69 -5.09
C ASP A 30 -6.18 -17.97 -5.48
N SER A 31 -7.13 -17.41 -4.74
CA SER A 31 -8.56 -17.50 -5.02
C SER A 31 -9.09 -16.37 -5.90
N ILE A 32 -8.25 -15.40 -6.28
CA ILE A 32 -8.65 -14.31 -7.16
C ILE A 32 -9.00 -14.88 -8.54
N LYS A 33 -10.16 -14.48 -9.05
CA LYS A 33 -10.61 -14.75 -10.41
C LYS A 33 -10.31 -13.57 -11.33
N GLN A 34 -10.58 -12.34 -10.86
CA GLN A 34 -10.46 -11.12 -11.65
C GLN A 34 -10.15 -9.92 -10.76
N ILE A 35 -9.38 -8.97 -11.29
CA ILE A 35 -9.12 -7.66 -10.69
C ILE A 35 -9.48 -6.64 -11.76
N ASP A 36 -10.32 -5.67 -11.41
CA ASP A 36 -10.65 -4.54 -12.27
C ASP A 36 -10.21 -3.26 -11.56
N ILE A 37 -9.41 -2.43 -12.22
CA ILE A 37 -9.05 -1.11 -11.70
C ILE A 37 -10.22 -0.17 -11.96
N VAL A 38 -10.86 0.27 -10.88
CA VAL A 38 -12.06 1.12 -10.92
C VAL A 38 -11.67 2.59 -10.98
N ASP A 39 -10.59 2.95 -10.26
CA ASP A 39 -9.99 4.28 -10.30
C ASP A 39 -8.46 4.16 -10.30
N PRO A 40 -7.77 4.54 -11.39
CA PRO A 40 -6.32 4.39 -11.50
C PRO A 40 -5.52 5.24 -10.52
N SER A 41 -6.14 6.29 -9.92
CA SER A 41 -5.76 7.05 -8.72
C SER A 41 -6.31 8.46 -8.85
N SER A 42 -7.19 8.86 -7.93
CA SER A 42 -7.72 10.23 -7.87
C SER A 42 -7.37 10.91 -6.54
N GLY A 43 -7.46 12.25 -6.52
CA GLY A 43 -7.48 12.98 -5.26
C GLY A 43 -8.70 12.57 -4.45
N SER A 44 -8.52 12.25 -3.17
CA SER A 44 -9.64 11.98 -2.27
C SER A 44 -10.33 13.31 -1.91
N ALA A 45 -11.65 13.34 -1.90
CA ALA A 45 -12.42 14.52 -1.49
C ALA A 45 -12.15 14.97 -0.04
N TRP A 46 -11.51 14.11 0.76
CA TRP A 46 -11.26 14.32 2.18
C TRP A 46 -9.91 14.98 2.47
N GLU A 47 -8.93 14.90 1.58
CA GLU A 47 -7.60 15.46 1.82
C GLU A 47 -7.01 16.06 0.55
N ASN A 48 -7.18 17.38 0.44
CA ASN A 48 -6.56 18.21 -0.59
C ASN A 48 -5.17 18.66 -0.14
N LYS A 49 -4.19 17.76 -0.26
CA LYS A 49 -2.78 18.11 -0.03
C LYS A 49 -2.04 18.06 -1.38
N ASN A 50 -1.58 19.22 -1.86
CA ASN A 50 -0.87 19.39 -3.13
C ASN A 50 0.57 18.83 -3.12
N PHE A 51 0.83 17.73 -2.41
CA PHE A 51 2.17 17.11 -2.36
C PHE A 51 2.49 16.32 -3.64
N LEU A 52 1.49 15.76 -4.31
CA LEU A 52 1.65 14.81 -5.40
C LEU A 52 0.58 15.02 -6.48
N ASP A 53 0.95 14.82 -7.74
CA ASP A 53 -0.02 14.65 -8.82
C ASP A 53 -0.47 13.18 -8.83
N CYS A 54 -1.73 12.92 -8.45
CA CYS A 54 -2.23 11.55 -8.31
C CYS A 54 -2.26 10.80 -9.65
N ALA A 55 -2.25 11.50 -10.80
CA ALA A 55 -2.18 10.89 -12.12
C ALA A 55 -0.83 10.19 -12.37
N ASP A 56 0.24 10.62 -11.68
CA ASP A 56 1.57 9.99 -11.78
C ASP A 56 1.66 8.69 -10.94
N VAL A 57 0.61 8.32 -10.19
CA VAL A 57 0.62 7.22 -9.21
C VAL A 57 -0.39 6.14 -9.61
N VAL A 58 -0.18 5.52 -10.76
CA VAL A 58 -1.11 4.52 -11.29
C VAL A 58 -1.20 3.28 -10.39
N LEU A 59 -2.41 2.86 -10.05
CA LEU A 59 -2.67 1.56 -9.43
C LEU A 59 -2.73 0.47 -10.49
N THR A 60 -1.95 -0.60 -10.30
CA THR A 60 -1.93 -1.76 -11.19
C THR A 60 -2.53 -3.00 -10.53
N GLU A 61 -2.88 -4.02 -11.32
CA GLU A 61 -3.30 -5.31 -10.76
C GLU A 61 -2.24 -5.95 -9.86
N ASP A 62 -0.96 -5.80 -10.21
CA ASP A 62 0.15 -6.33 -9.42
C ASP A 62 0.26 -5.65 -8.06
N ASP A 63 -0.02 -4.35 -7.98
CA ASP A 63 -0.09 -3.62 -6.72
C ASP A 63 -1.23 -4.16 -5.85
N VAL A 64 -2.39 -4.44 -6.43
CA VAL A 64 -3.54 -5.03 -5.73
C VAL A 64 -3.19 -6.42 -5.20
N ARG A 65 -2.60 -7.29 -6.03
CA ARG A 65 -2.16 -8.64 -5.60
C ARG A 65 -1.13 -8.57 -4.50
N TYR A 66 -0.18 -7.64 -4.62
CA TYR A 66 0.87 -7.44 -3.63
C TYR A 66 0.28 -6.94 -2.31
N ALA A 67 -0.63 -5.97 -2.36
CA ALA A 67 -1.35 -5.47 -1.19
C ALA A 67 -2.10 -6.60 -0.47
N LEU A 68 -2.93 -7.38 -1.18
CA LEU A 68 -3.65 -8.50 -0.58
C LEU A 68 -2.73 -9.55 0.07
N ARG A 69 -1.53 -9.75 -0.48
CA ARG A 69 -0.52 -10.67 0.05
C ARG A 69 0.15 -10.16 1.33
N HIS A 70 0.25 -8.84 1.52
CA HIS A 70 1.10 -8.25 2.55
C HIS A 70 0.37 -7.34 3.55
N MET A 71 -0.91 -7.03 3.29
CA MET A 71 -1.70 -6.15 4.14
C MET A 71 -1.96 -6.79 5.51
N ARG A 72 -1.85 -5.99 6.55
CA ARG A 72 -2.10 -6.37 7.93
C ARG A 72 -3.27 -5.57 8.48
N LYS A 73 -4.24 -6.25 9.09
CA LYS A 73 -5.42 -5.59 9.64
C LYS A 73 -5.02 -4.62 10.75
N VAL A 74 -5.60 -3.43 10.73
CA VAL A 74 -5.44 -2.40 11.77
C VAL A 74 -6.79 -1.94 12.29
N SER A 75 -6.80 -1.28 13.43
CA SER A 75 -8.04 -0.71 13.98
C SER A 75 -8.46 0.52 13.17
N LYS A 76 -9.77 0.79 13.12
CA LYS A 76 -10.31 2.03 12.56
C LYS A 76 -9.65 3.25 13.17
N LYS A 77 -9.48 3.26 14.50
CA LYS A 77 -8.80 4.36 15.22
C LYS A 77 -7.37 4.59 14.72
N SER A 78 -6.59 3.53 14.52
CA SER A 78 -5.22 3.62 13.99
C SER A 78 -5.21 4.14 12.55
N TYR A 79 -6.15 3.67 11.73
CA TYR A 79 -6.27 4.10 10.34
C TYR A 79 -6.66 5.58 10.20
N PHE A 80 -7.44 6.11 11.15
CA PHE A 80 -7.89 7.51 11.17
C PHE A 80 -7.11 8.40 12.16
N SER A 81 -5.93 7.98 12.64
CA SER A 81 -5.13 8.82 13.55
C SER A 81 -4.57 10.05 12.81
N GLU A 82 -4.39 11.15 13.55
CA GLU A 82 -3.78 12.37 13.01
C GLU A 82 -2.31 12.16 12.59
N ASP A 83 -1.61 11.25 13.27
CA ASP A 83 -0.22 10.89 12.95
C ASP A 83 -0.08 10.00 11.69
N ALA A 84 -1.19 9.55 11.12
CA ALA A 84 -1.12 8.64 9.99
C ALA A 84 -0.67 9.38 8.73
N GLN A 85 0.40 8.89 8.10
CA GLN A 85 0.90 9.47 6.85
C GLN A 85 -0.13 9.27 5.74
N ARG A 86 -0.60 10.38 5.18
CA ARG A 86 -1.60 10.41 4.10
C ARG A 86 -1.13 11.32 2.99
N THR A 87 -1.33 10.87 1.76
CA THR A 87 -0.96 11.61 0.56
C THR A 87 -2.12 12.37 -0.05
N GLY A 88 -3.35 11.96 0.25
CA GLY A 88 -4.55 12.43 -0.44
C GLY A 88 -4.80 11.75 -1.79
N CYS A 89 -3.88 10.92 -2.29
CA CYS A 89 -4.08 10.09 -3.48
C CYS A 89 -4.50 8.68 -3.10
N SER A 90 -5.53 8.14 -3.75
CA SER A 90 -5.96 6.75 -3.58
C SER A 90 -6.41 6.16 -4.90
N GLY A 91 -5.98 4.94 -5.20
CA GLY A 91 -6.48 4.14 -6.31
C GLY A 91 -7.50 3.12 -5.82
N GLY A 92 -8.51 2.83 -6.64
CA GLY A 92 -9.57 1.88 -6.35
C GLY A 92 -9.56 0.68 -7.28
N ALA A 93 -9.76 -0.52 -6.74
CA ALA A 93 -9.93 -1.73 -7.53
C ALA A 93 -11.06 -2.61 -6.97
N SER A 94 -11.78 -3.31 -7.85
CA SER A 94 -12.67 -4.40 -7.47
C SER A 94 -11.97 -5.74 -7.69
N VAL A 95 -12.07 -6.64 -6.72
CA VAL A 95 -11.47 -7.98 -6.77
C VAL A 95 -12.57 -9.01 -6.63
N THR A 96 -12.74 -9.82 -7.67
CA THR A 96 -13.70 -10.92 -7.69
C THR A 96 -12.96 -12.23 -7.43
N PHE A 97 -13.45 -13.00 -6.47
CA PHE A 97 -12.90 -14.31 -6.09
C PHE A 97 -13.65 -15.46 -6.79
N LYS A 98 -13.01 -16.62 -6.87
CA LYS A 98 -13.55 -17.83 -7.51
C LYS A 98 -14.89 -18.30 -6.91
N ASN A 99 -15.14 -17.99 -5.63
CA ASN A 99 -16.40 -18.29 -4.96
C ASN A 99 -17.52 -17.26 -5.21
N GLY A 100 -17.29 -16.27 -6.08
CA GLY A 100 -18.25 -15.22 -6.42
C GLY A 100 -18.28 -14.04 -5.44
N LYS A 101 -17.49 -14.06 -4.36
CA LYS A 101 -17.32 -12.89 -3.48
C LYS A 101 -16.60 -11.78 -4.26
N THR A 102 -17.04 -10.53 -4.06
CA THR A 102 -16.36 -9.34 -4.59
C THR A 102 -16.04 -8.39 -3.44
N ILE A 103 -14.82 -7.87 -3.44
CA ILE A 103 -14.42 -6.75 -2.57
C ILE A 103 -14.03 -5.55 -3.41
N VAL A 104 -14.17 -4.36 -2.83
CA VAL A 104 -13.55 -3.15 -3.34
C VAL A 104 -12.42 -2.77 -2.38
N VAL A 105 -11.28 -2.42 -2.96
CA VAL A 105 -10.04 -2.11 -2.27
C VAL A 105 -9.61 -0.70 -2.66
N GLY A 106 -9.48 0.19 -1.69
CA GLY A 106 -8.82 1.48 -1.85
C GLY A 106 -7.38 1.36 -1.35
N ILE A 107 -6.41 1.80 -2.14
CA ILE A 107 -4.98 1.70 -1.82
C ILE A 107 -4.35 3.08 -1.95
N GLU A 108 -3.90 3.62 -0.82
CA GLU A 108 -3.03 4.79 -0.80
C GLU A 108 -1.57 4.39 -1.01
N PRO A 109 -0.74 5.26 -1.60
CA PRO A 109 0.66 4.96 -1.81
C PRO A 109 1.49 4.81 -0.53
N THR A 110 0.99 5.33 0.59
CA THR A 110 1.56 5.12 1.94
C THR A 110 1.33 3.69 2.46
N GLY A 111 0.67 2.83 1.69
CA GLY A 111 0.35 1.46 2.07
C GLY A 111 -0.90 1.33 2.93
N ARG A 112 -1.62 2.43 3.17
CA ARG A 112 -2.93 2.42 3.83
C ARG A 112 -3.96 1.84 2.88
N ILE A 113 -4.77 0.91 3.38
CA ILE A 113 -5.74 0.19 2.57
C ILE A 113 -7.07 0.12 3.31
N ASN A 114 -8.17 0.41 2.61
CA ASN A 114 -9.52 0.12 3.07
C ASN A 114 -10.15 -0.94 2.15
N VAL A 115 -10.87 -1.88 2.73
CA VAL A 115 -11.57 -2.95 2.00
C VAL A 115 -13.01 -2.99 2.46
N PHE A 116 -13.95 -3.09 1.53
CA PHE A 116 -15.33 -3.48 1.85
C PHE A 116 -15.80 -4.60 0.91
N GLU A 117 -16.65 -5.50 1.42
CA GLU A 117 -17.34 -6.46 0.57
C GLU A 117 -18.43 -5.73 -0.21
N SER A 118 -18.66 -6.14 -1.45
CA SER A 118 -19.56 -5.45 -2.36
C SER A 118 -20.51 -6.39 -3.07
N THR A 119 -21.64 -5.87 -3.52
CA THR A 119 -22.53 -6.56 -4.43
C THR A 119 -21.92 -6.65 -5.84
N ALA A 120 -22.54 -7.40 -6.75
CA ALA A 120 -22.12 -7.43 -8.15
C ALA A 120 -22.15 -6.06 -8.85
N LYS A 121 -22.87 -5.07 -8.29
CA LYS A 121 -22.90 -3.68 -8.77
C LYS A 121 -21.84 -2.79 -8.10
N LEU A 122 -20.93 -3.38 -7.33
CA LEU A 122 -19.92 -2.70 -6.53
C LEU A 122 -20.47 -1.83 -5.38
N ASP A 123 -21.75 -2.01 -5.03
CA ASP A 123 -22.33 -1.35 -3.86
C ASP A 123 -21.78 -1.96 -2.57
N PRO A 124 -21.40 -1.17 -1.56
CA PRO A 124 -20.89 -1.69 -0.30
C PRO A 124 -21.96 -2.47 0.46
N ILE A 125 -21.58 -3.66 0.94
CA ILE A 125 -22.37 -4.43 1.90
C ILE A 125 -22.13 -3.82 3.28
N ALA A 126 -23.20 -3.38 3.95
CA ALA A 126 -23.11 -2.67 5.22
C ALA A 126 -22.31 -3.44 6.28
N GLY A 127 -21.44 -2.72 7.01
CA GLY A 127 -20.65 -3.28 8.12
C GLY A 127 -19.42 -4.11 7.73
N THR A 128 -19.09 -4.20 6.44
CA THR A 128 -17.97 -5.03 5.97
C THR A 128 -16.65 -4.28 5.80
N GLU A 129 -16.64 -2.97 6.07
CA GLU A 129 -15.44 -2.15 5.94
C GLU A 129 -14.36 -2.58 6.93
N SER A 130 -13.15 -2.83 6.42
CA SER A 130 -11.97 -3.24 7.16
C SER A 130 -10.77 -2.38 6.73
N PHE A 131 -9.90 -2.09 7.69
CA PHE A 131 -8.73 -1.22 7.47
C PHE A 131 -7.45 -2.01 7.64
N TYR A 132 -6.46 -1.67 6.83
CA TYR A 132 -5.17 -2.36 6.79
C TYR A 132 -4.03 -1.39 6.54
N ASP A 133 -2.85 -1.80 6.97
CA ASP A 133 -1.58 -1.23 6.56
C ASP A 133 -0.75 -2.27 5.81
N CYS A 134 -0.03 -1.82 4.79
CA CYS A 134 0.94 -2.60 4.04
C CYS A 134 2.26 -1.83 3.96
N GLU A 135 3.11 -2.03 4.97
CA GLU A 135 4.45 -1.42 5.01
C GLU A 135 5.30 -1.74 3.77
N PRO A 136 5.33 -2.98 3.23
CA PRO A 136 6.06 -3.24 1.99
C PRO A 136 5.49 -2.51 0.77
N CYS A 137 4.18 -2.23 0.76
CA CYS A 137 3.54 -1.45 -0.30
C CYS A 137 4.01 0.00 -0.23
N ASN A 138 4.12 0.56 0.98
CA ASN A 138 4.69 1.88 1.21
C ASN A 138 6.11 1.97 0.62
N THR A 139 7.01 1.07 1.02
CA THR A 139 8.40 1.10 0.52
C THR A 139 8.47 1.03 -1.00
N ARG A 140 7.68 0.15 -1.63
CA ARG A 140 7.65 -0.03 -3.09
C ARG A 140 7.05 1.18 -3.80
N LYS A 141 5.87 1.68 -3.38
CA LYS A 141 5.20 2.80 -4.05
C LYS A 141 5.82 4.15 -3.72
N MET A 142 6.31 4.39 -2.50
CA MET A 142 6.99 5.64 -2.13
C MET A 142 8.32 5.81 -2.88
N ALA A 143 9.03 4.73 -3.21
CA ALA A 143 10.19 4.80 -4.10
C ALA A 143 9.81 5.26 -5.51
N LEU A 144 8.76 4.67 -6.09
CA LEU A 144 8.22 5.06 -7.40
C LEU A 144 7.68 6.50 -7.41
N LEU A 145 7.11 6.93 -6.28
CA LEU A 145 6.60 8.28 -6.06
C LEU A 145 7.68 9.32 -5.93
N LYS A 146 8.79 9.00 -5.25
CA LYS A 146 9.94 9.91 -5.15
C LYS A 146 10.51 10.18 -6.53
N ASP A 147 10.67 9.12 -7.32
CA ASP A 147 11.11 9.19 -8.72
C ASP A 147 10.10 9.96 -9.61
N ALA A 148 8.80 9.76 -9.41
CA ALA A 148 7.77 10.56 -10.09
C ALA A 148 7.80 12.04 -9.70
N LEU A 149 7.99 12.36 -8.42
CA LEU A 149 8.10 13.72 -7.90
C LEU A 149 9.36 14.42 -8.42
N GLU A 150 10.48 13.71 -8.50
CA GLU A 150 11.73 14.19 -9.13
C GLU A 150 11.49 14.52 -10.60
N ARG A 151 10.85 13.63 -11.37
CA ARG A 151 10.47 13.92 -12.77
C ARG A 151 9.51 15.10 -12.90
N ALA A 152 8.51 15.22 -12.03
CA ALA A 152 7.57 16.34 -12.05
C ALA A 152 8.26 17.67 -11.74
N THR A 153 9.21 17.65 -10.80
CA THR A 153 10.07 18.80 -10.47
C THR A 153 10.94 19.17 -11.67
N ASP A 154 11.56 18.19 -12.33
CA ASP A 154 12.35 18.42 -13.55
C ASP A 154 11.51 19.01 -14.69
N ARG A 155 10.27 18.53 -14.89
CA ARG A 155 9.34 19.12 -15.87
C ARG A 155 9.11 20.60 -15.56
N ARG A 156 8.78 20.93 -14.31
CA ARG A 156 8.56 22.33 -13.86
C ARG A 156 9.80 23.19 -14.06
N LEU A 157 10.98 22.69 -13.73
CA LEU A 157 12.24 23.42 -13.91
C LEU A 157 12.58 23.65 -15.37
N ARG A 158 12.20 22.74 -16.27
CA ARG A 158 12.39 22.89 -17.71
C ARG A 158 11.40 23.89 -18.31
N SER A 159 10.14 23.87 -17.91
CA SER A 159 9.12 24.81 -18.41
C SER A 159 9.18 26.19 -17.76
N ALA A 160 9.83 26.34 -16.60
CA ALA A 160 10.13 27.63 -15.99
C ALA A 160 11.43 28.27 -16.53
N ARG A 161 12.21 27.54 -17.33
CA ARG A 161 13.41 28.09 -17.95
C ARG A 161 12.99 28.96 -19.15
N PRO A 162 13.43 30.23 -19.25
CA PRO A 162 13.15 31.04 -20.43
C PRO A 162 13.69 30.32 -21.66
N VAL A 163 12.89 30.30 -22.73
CA VAL A 163 13.40 29.94 -24.06
C VAL A 163 14.17 31.18 -24.54
N ASP A 164 15.49 31.05 -24.65
CA ASP A 164 16.35 32.07 -25.27
C ASP A 164 15.98 32.28 -26.75
#